data_AF-A0A843GZ03-F1
#
_entry.id   AF-A0A843GZ03-F1
#
_cell.length_a   1.000
_cell.length_b   1.000
_cell.length_c   1.000
_cell.angle_alpha   90.00
_cell.angle_beta   90.00
_cell.angle_gamma   90.00
#
_symmetry.space_group_name_H-M   'P 1'
#
loop_
_entity.id
_entity.type
_entity.pdbx_description
1 polymer ?
#
loop_
_entity_poly.entity_id
_entity_poly.type
_entity_poly.pdbx_seq_one_letter_code
_entity_poly.pdbx_strand_id
1 'polypeptide(L)' 'MRAISKEPVRLFSGKIIGYIETDKDGNQQARDFYGKILGSYDKALNVTRDFYGRIISKGNQVTGLIWNPKYNSLVKNS' A
#
# COMPACT_ATOMS: atom_id res chain seq x y z
N MET A 1 8.32 6.99 -9.68
CA MET A 1 7.98 7.82 -8.50
C MET A 1 9.22 7.98 -7.64
N ARG A 2 9.53 9.18 -7.15
CA ARG A 2 10.57 9.40 -6.15
C ARG A 2 9.89 9.71 -4.81
N ALA A 3 9.90 8.74 -3.90
CA ALA A 3 9.30 8.91 -2.59
C ALA A 3 10.09 9.94 -1.75
N ILE A 4 9.36 10.75 -1.01
CA ILE A 4 9.90 11.69 -0.01
C ILE A 4 9.56 11.27 1.41
N SER A 5 8.51 10.44 1.58
CA SER A 5 8.19 9.78 2.85
C SER A 5 8.01 8.28 2.65
N LYS A 6 8.28 7.53 3.71
CA LYS A 6 8.02 6.09 3.81
C LYS A 6 7.46 5.78 5.20
N GLU A 7 6.20 5.41 5.25
CA GLU A 7 5.44 5.19 6.48
C GLU A 7 5.17 3.69 6.65
N PRO A 8 5.55 3.09 7.80
CA PRO A 8 5.25 1.69 8.07
C PRO A 8 3.77 1.52 8.44
N VAL A 9 3.10 0.56 7.81
CA VAL A 9 1.75 0.12 8.21
C VAL A 9 1.90 -1.04 9.18
N ARG A 10 1.26 -0.92 10.34
CA ARG A 10 1.41 -1.87 11.46
C ARG A 10 0.08 -2.44 11.88
N LEU A 11 0.10 -3.69 12.32
CA LEU A 11 -0.97 -4.27 13.13
C LEU A 11 -0.97 -3.64 14.52
N PHE A 12 -2.07 -3.84 15.24
CA PHE A 12 -2.17 -3.44 16.65
C PHE A 12 -1.06 -4.03 17.52
N SER A 13 -0.56 -5.23 17.19
CA SER A 13 0.58 -5.87 17.86
C SER A 13 1.95 -5.19 17.59
N GLY A 14 1.99 -4.14 16.76
CA GLY A 14 3.21 -3.44 16.36
C GLY A 14 3.93 -4.06 15.16
N LYS A 15 3.52 -5.26 14.71
CA LYS A 15 4.08 -5.95 13.54
C LYS A 15 3.86 -5.12 12.27
N ILE A 16 4.93 -4.85 11.53
CA ILE A 16 4.87 -4.18 10.23
C ILE A 16 4.36 -5.18 9.18
N ILE A 17 3.36 -4.76 8.40
CA ILE A 17 2.77 -5.56 7.31
C ILE A 17 3.04 -4.97 5.92
N GLY A 18 3.57 -3.76 5.87
CA GLY A 18 3.94 -3.11 4.63
C GLY A 18 4.30 -1.65 4.84
N TYR A 19 4.42 -0.94 3.73
CA TYR A 19 4.83 0.46 3.72
C TYR A 19 4.00 1.25 2.72
N ILE A 20 3.72 2.51 3.07
CA ILE A 20 3.21 3.50 2.14
C ILE A 20 4.35 4.46 1.84
N GLU A 21 4.71 4.55 0.58
CA GLU A 21 5.63 5.58 0.09
C GLU A 21 4.79 6.73 -0.47
N THR A 22 5.13 7.98 -0.14
CA THR A 22 4.47 9.18 -0.67
C THR A 22 5.49 10.03 -1.41
N ASP A 23 5.14 10.55 -2.59
CA ASP A 23 5.99 11.47 -3.35
C ASP A 23 5.63 12.93 -3.08
N LYS A 24 6.43 13.85 -3.65
CA LYS A 24 6.23 15.29 -3.52
C LYS A 24 4.88 15.79 -4.06
N ASP A 25 4.29 15.04 -5.00
CA ASP A 25 3.04 15.39 -5.65
C ASP A 25 1.84 14.81 -4.88
N GLY A 26 2.11 14.03 -3.82
CA GLY A 26 1.12 13.39 -2.96
C GLY A 26 0.56 12.09 -3.53
N ASN A 27 1.17 11.53 -4.59
CA ASN A 27 0.87 10.18 -5.01
C ASN A 27 1.43 9.21 -3.98
N GLN A 28 0.76 8.07 -3.83
CA GLN A 28 1.16 7.06 -2.87
C GLN A 28 1.33 5.70 -3.53
N GLN A 29 2.26 4.91 -3.02
CA GLN A 29 2.49 3.54 -3.44
C GLN A 29 2.46 2.62 -2.23
N ALA A 30 1.62 1.58 -2.31
CA ALA A 30 1.60 0.51 -1.32
C ALA A 30 2.67 -0.52 -1.67
N ARG A 31 3.45 -0.90 -0.65
CA ARG A 31 4.38 -2.03 -0.72
C ARG A 31 4.09 -3.04 0.37
N ASP A 32 4.29 -4.31 0.08
CA ASP A 32 4.32 -5.34 1.11
C ASP A 32 5.58 -5.21 1.99
N PHE A 33 5.68 -6.08 3.00
CA PHE A 33 6.83 -6.13 3.89
C PHE A 33 8.17 -6.35 3.16
N TYR A 34 8.17 -7.07 2.04
CA TYR A 34 9.36 -7.37 1.24
C TYR A 34 9.68 -6.27 0.20
N GLY A 35 8.87 -5.20 0.14
CA GLY A 35 9.05 -4.09 -0.79
C GLY A 35 8.39 -4.28 -2.16
N LYS A 36 7.62 -5.35 -2.37
CA LYS A 36 6.87 -5.57 -3.61
C LYS A 36 5.71 -4.60 -3.68
N ILE A 37 5.52 -4.00 -4.86
CA ILE A 37 4.41 -3.07 -5.12
C ILE A 37 3.08 -3.83 -5.10
N LEU A 38 2.09 -3.29 -4.39
CA LEU A 38 0.72 -3.83 -4.33
C LEU A 38 -0.28 -2.99 -5.13
N GLY A 39 0.08 -1.73 -5.40
CA GLY A 39 -0.68 -0.78 -6.20
C GLY A 39 -0.34 0.66 -5.80
N SER A 40 -1.14 1.61 -6.26
CA SER A 40 -0.88 3.03 -6.04
C SER A 40 -2.15 3.87 -5.95
N TYR A 41 -2.03 5.01 -5.28
CA TYR A 41 -3.01 6.08 -5.31
C TYR A 41 -2.44 7.26 -6.10
N ASP A 42 -3.25 7.78 -7.01
CA ASP A 42 -2.97 8.94 -7.85
C ASP A 42 -3.79 10.12 -7.34
N LYS A 43 -3.11 11.14 -6.85
CA LYS A 43 -3.76 12.28 -6.20
C LYS A 43 -4.44 13.20 -7.20
N ALA A 44 -3.87 13.37 -8.40
CA ALA A 44 -4.42 14.25 -9.42
C ALA A 44 -5.76 13.71 -9.93
N LEU A 45 -5.85 12.39 -10.12
CA LEU A 45 -7.06 11.73 -10.58
C LEU A 45 -7.97 11.27 -9.43
N ASN A 46 -7.47 11.30 -8.20
CA ASN A 46 -8.14 10.85 -6.98
C ASN A 46 -8.66 9.41 -7.12
N VAL A 47 -7.78 8.50 -7.57
CA VAL A 47 -8.10 7.07 -7.77
C VAL A 47 -7.03 6.17 -7.20
N THR A 48 -7.45 5.01 -6.69
CA THR A 48 -6.55 3.93 -6.29
C THR A 48 -6.56 2.84 -7.36
N ARG A 49 -5.37 2.37 -7.72
CA ARG A 49 -5.13 1.31 -8.70
C ARG A 49 -4.47 0.12 -8.02
N ASP A 50 -4.81 -1.08 -8.48
CA ASP A 50 -4.12 -2.29 -8.07
C ASP A 50 -2.76 -2.45 -8.77
N PHE A 51 -2.04 -3.54 -8.46
CA PHE A 51 -0.76 -3.88 -9.08
C PHE A 51 -0.81 -3.96 -10.62
N TYR A 52 -1.96 -4.29 -11.21
CA TYR A 52 -2.13 -4.36 -12.66
C TYR A 52 -2.53 -3.01 -13.29
N GLY A 53 -2.61 -1.94 -12.49
CA GLY A 53 -3.01 -0.61 -12.95
C GLY A 53 -4.52 -0.43 -13.10
N ARG A 54 -5.35 -1.41 -12.70
CA ARG A 54 -6.80 -1.31 -12.78
C ARG A 54 -7.30 -0.40 -11.67
N ILE A 55 -8.19 0.53 -11.99
CA ILE A 55 -8.85 1.38 -10.99
C ILE A 55 -9.78 0.49 -10.15
N ILE A 56 -9.54 0.45 -8.83
CA ILE A 56 -10.36 -0.34 -7.90
C ILE A 56 -11.24 0.54 -7.02
N SER A 57 -10.93 1.84 -6.90
CA SER A 57 -11.73 2.78 -6.13
C SER A 57 -11.44 4.23 -6.51
N LYS A 58 -12.42 5.10 -6.27
CA LYS A 58 -12.23 6.54 -6.16
C LYS A 58 -11.81 6.88 -4.73
N GLY A 59 -10.93 7.87 -4.55
CA GLY A 59 -10.37 8.20 -3.25
C GLY A 59 -9.08 7.44 -2.94
N ASN A 60 -8.42 7.87 -1.86
CA ASN A 60 -7.22 7.23 -1.34
C ASN A 60 -7.59 6.00 -0.50
N GLN A 61 -7.36 4.81 -1.06
CA GLN A 61 -7.58 3.51 -0.41
C GLN A 61 -6.30 2.67 -0.42
N VAL A 62 -5.13 3.30 -0.58
CA VAL A 62 -3.84 2.61 -0.77
C VAL A 62 -3.47 1.71 0.40
N THR A 63 -3.82 2.09 1.63
CA THR A 63 -3.62 1.29 2.84
C THR A 63 -4.37 -0.05 2.78
N GLY A 64 -5.55 -0.07 2.15
CA GLY A 64 -6.35 -1.28 1.99
C GLY A 64 -5.68 -2.36 1.14
N LEU A 65 -4.75 -1.97 0.25
CA LEU A 65 -3.97 -2.91 -0.55
C LEU A 65 -2.98 -3.72 0.28
N ILE A 66 -2.50 -3.14 1.39
CA ILE A 66 -1.59 -3.79 2.34
C ILE A 66 -2.38 -4.78 3.22
N TRP A 67 -3.64 -4.44 3.55
CA TRP A 67 -4.56 -5.27 4.31
C TRP A 67 -5.23 -6.37 3.46
N ASN A 68 -4.46 -7.18 2.73
CA ASN A 68 -5.02 -8.33 2.02
C ASN A 68 -4.70 -9.65 2.75
N PRO A 69 -5.70 -10.37 3.28
CA PRO A 69 -5.50 -11.63 4.00
C PRO A 69 -4.87 -12.75 3.17
N LYS A 70 -4.87 -12.67 1.82
CA LYS A 70 -4.12 -13.62 0.97
C LYS A 70 -2.61 -13.55 1.20
N TYR A 71 -2.05 -12.37 1.53
CA TYR A 71 -0.63 -12.23 1.89
C TYR A 71 -0.34 -12.56 3.36
N ASN A 72 -1.38 -12.65 4.19
CA ASN A 72 -1.28 -13.03 5.60
C ASN A 72 -1.33 -14.57 5.81
N SER A 73 -1.42 -15.36 4.73
CA SER A 73 -1.32 -16.83 4.78
C SER A 73 0.05 -17.30 5.30
N LEU A 74 1.08 -16.44 5.25
CA LEU A 74 2.39 -16.67 5.86
C LEU A 74 2.45 -16.41 7.38
N VAL A 75 1.36 -15.92 7.99
CA VAL A 75 1.29 -15.59 9.42
C VAL A 75 0.40 -16.57 10.20
N LYS A 76 -0.23 -17.54 9.52
CA LYS A 76 -1.14 -18.51 10.15
C LYS A 76 -0.47 -19.78 10.72
N ASN A 77 0.87 -19.85 10.74
CA ASN A 77 1.60 -21.00 11.29
C ASN A 77 2.57 -20.57 12.41
N SER A 78 2.05 -20.04 13.52
CA SER A 78 2.80 -19.88 14.77
C SER A 78 1.86 -20.06 15.95
#